data_AF-A0A7G2LW57-F1
#
_entry.id   AF-A0A7G2LW57-F1
#
_cell.length_a   1.000
_cell.length_b   1.000
_cell.length_c   1.000
_cell.angle_alpha   90.00
_cell.angle_beta   90.00
_cell.angle_gamma   90.00
#
_symmetry.space_group_name_H-M   'P 1'
#
loop_
_entity.id
_entity.type
_entity.pdbx_description
1 polymer ?
#
loop_
_entity_poly.entity_id
_entity_poly.type
_entity_poly.pdbx_seq_one_letter_code
_entity_poly.pdbx_strand_id
1 'polypeptide(L)' 'QLLDHDEKRFHSFQELWHVDGWLAATAEGLTLHVDQSGPRVAPMPDHILTHLDAMRRSHARLPTPAQAGRRIGIRRKSV' A
#
# COMPACT_ATOMS: atom_id res chain seq x y z
N GLN A 1 6.01 -1.93 -1.44
CA GLN A 1 5.89 -2.67 -0.17
C GLN A 1 4.41 -2.89 0.15
N LEU A 2 4.08 -4.05 0.71
CA LEU A 2 2.76 -4.37 1.28
C LEU A 2 2.84 -4.10 2.78
N LEU A 3 2.15 -3.04 3.24
CA LEU A 3 2.19 -2.56 4.62
C LEU A 3 1.23 -3.35 5.52
N ASP A 4 0.06 -3.69 4.99
CA ASP A 4 -0.97 -4.43 5.70
C ASP A 4 -1.97 -5.09 4.73
N HIS A 5 -2.75 -6.06 5.18
CA HIS A 5 -3.91 -6.59 4.46
C HIS A 5 -4.88 -7.32 5.39
N ASP A 6 -6.10 -7.51 4.93
CA ASP A 6 -7.09 -8.40 5.55
C ASP A 6 -7.82 -9.23 4.49
N GLU A 7 -8.97 -9.81 4.85
CA GLU A 7 -9.80 -10.64 3.97
C GLU A 7 -10.10 -9.99 2.61
N LYS A 8 -10.16 -8.65 2.50
CA LYS A 8 -10.65 -7.95 1.29
C LYS A 8 -9.94 -6.64 0.96
N ARG A 9 -9.02 -6.20 1.79
CA ARG A 9 -8.25 -4.97 1.60
C ARG A 9 -6.77 -5.27 1.61
N PHE A 10 -6.00 -4.49 0.86
CA PHE A 10 -4.55 -4.45 1.02
C PHE A 10 -4.05 -3.01 1.01
N HIS A 11 -3.12 -2.72 1.90
CA HIS A 11 -2.48 -1.43 2.09
C HIS A 11 -1.08 -1.48 1.51
N SER A 12 -0.84 -0.72 0.44
CA SER A 12 0.42 -0.74 -0.30
C SER A 12 1.10 0.62 -0.30
N PHE A 13 2.43 0.58 -0.35
CA PHE A 13 3.29 1.74 -0.55
C PHE A 13 4.17 1.50 -1.78
N GLN A 14 4.20 2.46 -2.69
CA GLN A 14 4.91 2.39 -3.95
C GLN A 14 5.87 3.57 -4.08
N GLU A 15 7.00 3.31 -4.72
CA GLU A 15 8.02 4.30 -5.03
C GLU A 15 8.24 4.31 -6.53
N LEU A 16 8.29 5.51 -7.11
CA LEU A 16 8.67 5.72 -8.50
C LEU A 16 10.07 6.30 -8.50
N TRP A 17 11.03 5.51 -8.98
CA TRP A 17 12.43 5.90 -9.08
C TRP A 17 12.74 6.36 -10.50
N HIS A 18 13.39 7.52 -10.62
CA HIS A 18 13.97 7.95 -11.89
C HIS A 18 15.17 7.08 -12.23
N VAL A 19 15.49 6.93 -13.53
CA VAL A 19 16.64 6.13 -13.99
C VAL A 19 17.98 6.63 -13.45
N ASP A 20 18.07 7.92 -13.16
CA ASP A 20 19.25 8.56 -12.54
C ASP A 20 19.35 8.30 -11.02
N GLY A 21 18.46 7.49 -10.45
CA GLY A 21 18.56 6.99 -9.07
C GLY A 21 17.93 7.88 -7.99
N TRP A 22 17.14 8.88 -8.35
CA TRP A 22 16.39 9.69 -7.38
C TRP A 22 14.92 9.29 -7.27
N LEU A 23 14.35 9.40 -6.07
CA LEU A 23 12.96 9.08 -5.78
C LEU A 23 12.05 10.19 -6.30
N ALA A 24 11.32 9.91 -7.37
CA ALA A 24 10.51 10.91 -8.07
C ALA A 24 9.13 11.11 -7.45
N ALA A 25 8.51 10.01 -7.01
CA ALA A 25 7.22 10.05 -6.35
C ALA A 25 7.04 8.86 -5.41
N THR A 26 6.13 9.03 -4.47
CA THR A 26 5.64 7.96 -3.60
C THR A 26 4.13 7.93 -3.65
N ALA A 27 3.54 6.74 -3.57
CA ALA A 27 2.10 6.55 -3.46
C ALA A 27 1.78 5.58 -2.32
N GLU A 28 0.88 5.98 -1.43
CA GLU A 28 0.31 5.12 -0.41
C GLU A 28 -1.17 4.92 -0.75
N GLY A 29 -1.60 3.66 -0.79
CA GLY A 29 -2.92 3.31 -1.30
C GLY A 29 -3.56 2.16 -0.55
N LEU A 30 -4.85 2.31 -0.22
CA LEU A 30 -5.70 1.24 0.25
C LEU A 30 -6.54 0.72 -0.93
N THR A 31 -6.36 -0.54 -1.26
CA THR A 31 -7.05 -1.20 -2.38
C THR A 31 -8.05 -2.23 -1.85
N LEU A 32 -9.20 -2.32 -2.51
CA LEU A 32 -10.29 -3.23 -2.16
C LEU A 32 -10.45 -4.29 -3.24
N HIS A 33 -10.69 -5.53 -2.83
CA HIS A 33 -11.11 -6.58 -3.72
C HIS A 33 -12.61 -6.45 -4.02
N VAL A 34 -12.96 -6.50 -5.30
CA VAL A 34 -14.33 -6.29 -5.79
C VAL A 34 -14.76 -7.55 -6.55
N ASP A 35 -15.91 -8.10 -6.15
CA ASP A 35 -16.60 -9.13 -6.92
C ASP A 35 -17.14 -8.50 -8.21
N GLN A 36 -16.80 -9.10 -9.35
CA GLN A 36 -17.21 -8.61 -10.67
C GLN A 36 -18.60 -9.10 -11.08
N SER A 37 -19.16 -10.10 -10.39
CA SER A 37 -20.54 -10.57 -10.61
C SER A 37 -21.59 -9.56 -10.13
N GLY A 38 -21.20 -8.67 -9.22
CA GLY A 38 -21.92 -7.45 -8.84
C GLY A 38 -20.96 -6.56 -8.05
N PRO A 39 -20.80 -5.27 -8.40
CA PRO A 39 -19.65 -4.44 -8.00
C PRO A 39 -19.65 -4.10 -6.50
N ARG A 40 -19.31 -5.10 -5.69
CA ARG A 40 -19.35 -5.07 -4.23
C ARG A 40 -18.01 -5.55 -3.70
N VAL A 41 -17.60 -4.97 -2.59
CA VAL A 41 -16.40 -5.44 -1.88
C VAL A 41 -16.67 -6.84 -1.34
N ALA A 42 -15.78 -7.78 -1.60
CA ALA A 42 -15.90 -9.16 -1.19
C ALA A 42 -14.55 -9.71 -0.71
N PRO A 43 -14.53 -10.77 0.12
CA PRO A 43 -13.30 -11.46 0.46
C PRO A 43 -12.53 -11.91 -0.79
N MET A 44 -11.20 -11.78 -0.74
CA MET A 44 -10.30 -12.33 -1.73
C MET A 44 -10.32 -13.87 -1.65
N PRO A 45 -10.22 -14.57 -2.79
CA PRO A 45 -9.99 -16.02 -2.80
C PRO A 45 -8.73 -16.43 -2.01
N ASP A 46 -8.75 -17.60 -1.38
CA ASP A 46 -7.68 -18.10 -0.50
C ASP A 46 -6.28 -18.07 -1.12
N HIS A 47 -6.17 -18.36 -2.42
CA HIS A 47 -4.89 -18.32 -3.12
C HIS A 47 -4.30 -16.90 -3.20
N ILE A 48 -5.14 -15.87 -3.31
CA ILE A 48 -4.70 -14.46 -3.28
C ILE A 48 -4.26 -14.09 -1.86
N LEU A 49 -5.04 -14.46 -0.84
CA LEU A 49 -4.67 -14.23 0.56
C LEU A 49 -3.33 -14.88 0.90
N THR A 50 -3.11 -16.12 0.46
CA THR A 50 -1.84 -16.84 0.65
C THR A 50 -0.66 -16.07 0.04
N HIS A 51 -0.83 -15.49 -1.15
CA HIS A 51 0.21 -14.67 -1.78
C HIS A 51 0.45 -13.35 -1.04
N LEU A 52 -0.62 -12.68 -0.56
CA LEU A 52 -0.50 -11.47 0.24
C LEU A 52 0.20 -11.74 1.57
N ASP A 53 -0.10 -12.85 2.26
CA ASP A 53 0.57 -13.26 3.49
C ASP A 53 2.07 -13.50 3.28
N ALA A 54 2.43 -14.20 2.19
CA ALA A 54 3.83 -14.40 1.82
C ALA A 54 4.54 -13.07 1.54
N MET A 55 3.90 -12.18 0.77
CA MET A 55 4.42 -10.86 0.45
C MET A 55 4.56 -9.99 1.71
N ARG A 56 3.56 -10.00 2.61
CA ARG A 56 3.54 -9.24 3.87
C ARG A 56 4.68 -9.68 4.78
N ARG A 57 4.87 -10.99 4.95
CA ARG A 57 5.99 -11.56 5.73
C ARG A 57 7.35 -11.16 5.15
N SER A 58 7.48 -11.14 3.82
CA SER A 58 8.70 -10.67 3.18
C SER A 58 8.96 -9.19 3.45
N HIS A 59 7.94 -8.37 3.26
CA HIS A 59 7.99 -6.92 3.43
C HIS A 59 8.05 -6.46 4.89
N ALA A 60 7.72 -7.31 5.87
CA ALA A 60 7.88 -7.01 7.30
C ALA A 60 9.33 -6.85 7.73
N ARG A 61 10.28 -7.37 6.94
CA ARG A 61 11.72 -7.23 7.21
C ARG A 61 12.32 -5.94 6.65
N LEU A 62 11.56 -5.19 5.83
CA LEU A 62 11.99 -3.90 5.31
C LEU A 62 11.69 -2.80 6.32
N PRO A 63 12.49 -1.72 6.37
CA PRO A 63 12.14 -0.55 7.16
C PRO A 63 10.80 0.02 6.68
N THR A 64 10.02 0.58 7.61
CA THR A 64 8.80 1.31 7.25
C THR A 64 9.18 2.56 6.44
N PRO A 65 8.50 2.84 5.30
CA PRO A 65 8.81 4.02 4.48
C PRO A 65 8.56 5.29 5.27
N ALA A 66 9.50 6.25 5.23
CA ALA A 66 9.43 7.49 6.00
C ALA A 66 8.24 8.40 5.61
N GLN A 67 7.67 8.19 4.43
CA GLN A 67 6.53 8.93 3.88
C GLN A 67 5.18 8.24 4.13
N ALA A 68 5.17 6.98 4.60
CA ALA A 68 3.92 6.29 4.93
C ALA A 68 3.17 7.02 6.06
N GLY A 69 1.85 7.10 5.95
CA GLY A 69 0.95 7.78 6.90
C GLY A 69 1.04 9.30 6.88
N ARG A 70 1.65 9.93 5.85
CA ARG A 70 1.77 11.38 5.76
C ARG A 70 0.38 12.04 5.67
N ARG A 71 0.19 13.07 6.48
CA ARG A 71 -1.05 13.86 6.50
C ARG A 71 -0.99 14.99 5.47
N ILE A 72 -2.06 15.16 4.71
CA ILE A 72 -2.24 16.31 3.81
C ILE A 72 -2.63 17.53 4.64
N GLY A 73 -1.96 18.65 4.39
CA GLY A 73 -2.27 19.93 5.01
C GLY A 73 -1.33 21.04 4.55
N ILE A 74 -1.79 22.29 4.66
CA ILE A 74 -0.97 23.47 4.38
C ILE A 74 -0.15 23.80 5.64
N ARG A 75 1.18 23.70 5.54
CA ARG A 75 2.07 24.10 6.63
C ARG A 75 2.09 25.63 6.73
N ARG A 76 1.64 26.17 7.86
CA ARG A 76 1.77 27.60 8.18
C ARG A 76 3.17 27.88 8.72
N LYS A 77 3.75 29.01 8.36
CA LYS A 77 4.97 29.51 9.01
C LYS A 77 4.58 30.00 10.40
N SER A 78 5.32 29.57 11.42
CA SER A 78 5.30 30.25 12.70
C SER A 78 5.91 31.64 12.49
N VAL A 79 5.17 32.67 12.90
CA VAL A 79 5.67 34.05 12.93
C VAL A 79 6.61 34.21 14.12
#